data_AF-A0AAV2FUQ0-F1
#
_entry.id   AF-A0AAV2FUQ0-F1
#
_cell.length_a   1.000
_cell.length_b   1.000
_cell.length_c   1.000
_cell.angle_alpha   90.00
_cell.angle_beta   90.00
_cell.angle_gamma   90.00
#
_symmetry.space_group_name_H-M   'P 1'
#
loop_
_entity.id
_entity.type
_entity.pdbx_description
1 polymer ?
#
loop_
_entity_poly.entity_id
_entity_poly.type
_entity_poly.pdbx_seq_one_letter_code
_entity_poly.pdbx_strand_id
1 'polypeptide(L)'
;MKHMLRSNRKISYAQKAIANDVERAGLPIKATIDLLAIQNGGRQNNGFLDSDYKNYIAAQRRATMIKGDGQTIMDYFRKAQTEDPSFVYSLQLDDDDFVMNMFWADGRSIIDYKYFGDVICFDTTYRTNEYG
;
A
#
# COMPACT_ATOMS: atom_id res chain seq x y z
N MET A 1 16.70 22.01 -3.34
CA MET A 1 16.61 20.65 -2.77
C MET A 1 17.96 20.32 -2.14
N LYS A 2 18.01 20.02 -0.84
CA LYS A 2 19.28 19.65 -0.17
C LYS A 2 19.54 18.16 -0.43
N HIS A 3 20.59 17.86 -1.17
CA HIS A 3 20.98 16.47 -1.40
C HIS A 3 21.51 15.86 -0.09
N MET A 4 20.94 14.74 0.36
CA MET A 4 21.34 14.06 1.60
C MET A 4 22.03 12.73 1.27
N LEU A 5 23.24 12.55 1.79
CA LEU A 5 23.96 11.27 1.72
C LEU A 5 23.20 10.20 2.50
N ARG A 6 23.18 8.96 1.99
CA ARG A 6 22.45 7.84 2.63
C ARG A 6 22.82 7.62 4.09
N SER A 7 24.09 7.79 4.46
CA SER A 7 24.59 7.67 5.85
C SER A 7 24.02 8.72 6.81
N ASN A 8 23.59 9.85 6.26
CA ASN A 8 23.10 11.01 7.02
C ASN A 8 21.57 11.06 7.06
N ARG A 9 20.88 10.15 6.36
CA ARG A 9 19.42 10.03 6.39
C ARG A 9 19.00 9.14 7.54
N LYS A 10 18.28 9.69 8.51
CA LYS A 10 17.77 8.95 9.67
C LYS A 10 16.40 9.47 10.07
N ILE A 11 15.46 8.55 10.29
CA ILE A 11 14.20 8.84 10.97
C ILE A 11 14.44 8.68 12.46
N SER A 12 14.29 9.76 13.21
CA SER A 12 14.50 9.78 14.66
C SER A 12 13.45 8.93 15.38
N TYR A 13 13.73 8.57 16.63
CA TYR A 13 12.78 7.80 17.44
C TYR A 13 11.44 8.53 17.62
N ALA A 14 11.48 9.84 17.89
CA ALA A 14 10.28 10.66 18.02
C ALA A 14 9.47 10.70 16.72
N GLN A 15 10.15 10.82 15.57
CA GLN A 15 9.49 10.80 14.25
C GLN A 15 8.86 9.44 13.96
N LYS A 16 9.48 8.34 14.37
CA LYS A 16 8.89 6.99 14.28
C LYS A 16 7.65 6.84 15.15
N ALA A 17 7.67 7.37 16.38
CA ALA A 17 6.50 7.34 17.25
C ALA A 17 5.30 8.08 16.63
N ILE A 18 5.53 9.28 16.10
CA ILE A 18 4.53 10.05 15.36
C ILE A 18 4.02 9.25 14.15
N ALA A 19 4.92 8.63 13.40
CA ALA A 19 4.57 7.82 12.24
C ALA A 19 3.64 6.66 12.60
N ASN A 20 3.93 5.95 13.70
CA ASN A 20 3.12 4.84 14.17
C ASN A 20 1.71 5.29 14.62
N ASP A 21 1.62 6.42 15.32
CA ASP A 21 0.33 6.96 15.81
C ASP A 21 -0.56 7.43 14.67
N VAL A 22 0.04 8.09 13.67
CA VAL A 22 -0.64 8.52 12.45
C VAL A 22 -1.12 7.33 11.62
N GLU A 23 -0.27 6.32 11.44
CA GLU A 23 -0.63 5.10 10.70
C GLU A 23 -1.82 4.40 11.36
N ARG A 24 -1.83 4.30 12.71
CA ARG A 24 -2.95 3.77 13.49
C ARG A 24 -4.22 4.62 13.37
N ALA A 25 -4.09 5.92 13.12
CA ALA A 25 -5.20 6.82 12.85
C ALA A 25 -5.67 6.78 11.37
N GLY A 26 -5.01 6.02 10.50
CA GLY A 26 -5.36 5.90 9.08
C GLY A 26 -5.07 7.16 8.26
N LEU A 27 -4.19 8.05 8.75
CA LEU A 27 -3.89 9.30 8.07
C LEU A 27 -2.92 9.08 6.88
N PRO A 28 -3.07 9.84 5.78
CA PRO A 28 -2.18 9.72 4.63
C PRO A 28 -0.72 10.06 4.98
N ILE A 29 0.22 9.28 4.44
CA ILE A 29 1.67 9.48 4.61
C ILE A 29 2.10 10.92 4.30
N LYS A 30 1.51 11.53 3.26
CA LYS A 30 1.81 12.91 2.85
C LYS A 30 1.46 13.92 3.95
N ALA A 31 0.31 13.77 4.59
CA ALA A 31 -0.12 14.65 5.67
C ALA A 31 0.86 14.60 6.85
N THR A 32 1.44 13.42 7.14
CA THR A 32 2.45 13.28 8.20
C THR A 32 3.76 13.94 7.85
N ILE A 33 4.24 13.76 6.61
CA ILE A 33 5.48 14.38 6.15
C ILE A 33 5.34 15.90 6.18
N ASP A 34 4.19 16.43 5.77
CA ASP A 34 3.90 17.85 5.79
C ASP A 34 3.79 18.39 7.23
N LEU A 35 3.16 17.64 8.14
CA LEU A 35 3.12 17.99 9.57
C LEU A 35 4.53 18.06 10.17
N LEU A 36 5.38 17.06 9.90
CA LEU A 36 6.77 17.05 10.36
C LEU A 36 7.57 18.20 9.74
N ALA A 37 7.32 18.52 8.47
CA ALA A 37 7.94 19.66 7.81
C ALA A 37 7.55 20.99 8.48
N ILE A 38 6.27 21.18 8.85
CA ILE A 38 5.82 22.37 9.59
C ILE A 38 6.55 22.46 10.94
N GLN A 39 6.61 21.37 11.70
CA GLN A 39 7.28 21.33 13.00
C GLN A 39 8.79 21.63 12.91
N ASN A 40 9.45 21.15 11.85
CA ASN A 40 10.89 21.31 11.66
C ASN A 40 11.27 22.56 10.84
N GLY A 41 10.30 23.42 10.48
CA GLY A 41 10.55 24.64 9.69
C GLY A 41 10.95 24.38 8.24
N GLY A 42 10.56 23.24 7.67
CA GLY A 42 10.73 22.89 6.27
C GLY A 42 11.02 21.41 6.03
N ARG A 43 10.60 20.90 4.87
CA ARG A 43 10.77 19.47 4.49
C ARG A 43 12.25 19.06 4.43
N GLN A 44 13.14 19.99 4.08
CA GLN A 44 14.60 19.79 4.07
C GLN A 44 15.22 19.57 5.47
N ASN A 45 14.49 19.90 6.53
CA ASN A 45 14.94 19.78 7.92
C ASN A 45 14.48 18.48 8.58
N ASN A 46 13.70 17.64 7.89
CA ASN A 46 13.20 16.37 8.43
C ASN A 46 14.33 15.35 8.70
N GLY A 47 15.49 15.50 8.07
CA GLY A 47 16.63 14.58 8.23
C GLY A 47 16.46 13.23 7.50
N PHE A 48 15.38 13.07 6.73
CA PHE A 48 15.10 11.91 5.90
C PHE A 48 14.39 12.35 4.61
N LEU A 49 14.44 11.52 3.57
CA LEU A 49 13.64 11.71 2.35
C LEU A 49 12.27 11.05 2.50
N ASP A 50 11.29 11.53 1.75
CA ASP A 50 9.95 10.93 1.71
C ASP A 50 9.98 9.42 1.43
N SER A 51 10.93 8.98 0.58
CA SER A 51 11.16 7.56 0.29
C SER A 51 11.58 6.77 1.53
N ASP A 52 12.39 7.35 2.42
CA ASP A 52 12.82 6.69 3.65
C ASP A 52 11.62 6.50 4.58
N TYR A 53 10.74 7.51 4.68
CA TYR A 53 9.51 7.44 5.48
C TYR A 53 8.51 6.42 4.92
N LYS A 54 8.28 6.44 3.59
CA LYS A 54 7.44 5.45 2.91
C LYS A 54 7.95 4.03 3.14
N ASN A 55 9.26 3.80 3.01
CA ASN A 55 9.87 2.50 3.26
C ASN A 55 9.70 2.06 4.71
N TYR A 56 9.81 2.97 5.68
CA TYR A 56 9.57 2.67 7.10
C TYR A 56 8.14 2.22 7.34
N ILE A 57 7.14 2.96 6.84
CA ILE A 57 5.72 2.59 6.97
C ILE A 57 5.43 1.26 6.26
N ALA A 58 5.96 1.06 5.05
CA ALA A 58 5.79 -0.20 4.32
C ALA A 58 6.38 -1.39 5.09
N ALA A 59 7.56 -1.23 5.67
CA ALA A 59 8.18 -2.26 6.52
C ALA A 59 7.35 -2.54 7.77
N GLN A 60 6.80 -1.49 8.40
CA GLN A 60 5.91 -1.63 9.55
C GLN A 60 4.62 -2.37 9.17
N ARG A 61 3.96 -2.00 8.07
CA ARG A 61 2.76 -2.70 7.56
C ARG A 61 3.02 -4.18 7.34
N ARG A 62 4.16 -4.53 6.71
CA ARG A 62 4.58 -5.93 6.54
C ARG A 62 4.82 -6.64 7.87
N ALA A 63 5.47 -5.97 8.83
CA ALA A 63 5.69 -6.53 10.17
C ALA A 63 4.40 -6.69 10.98
N THR A 64 3.38 -5.88 10.72
CA THR A 64 2.07 -5.94 11.37
C THR A 64 1.04 -6.76 10.59
N MET A 65 1.33 -7.20 9.36
CA MET A 65 0.46 -8.10 8.63
C MET A 65 0.28 -9.35 9.48
N ILE A 66 -0.96 -9.61 9.87
CA ILE A 66 -1.28 -10.74 10.73
C ILE A 66 -1.31 -11.97 9.85
N LYS A 67 -0.64 -13.04 10.29
CA LYS A 67 -0.75 -14.37 9.69
C LYS A 67 -2.25 -14.75 9.63
N GLY A 68 -2.84 -14.72 8.44
CA GLY A 68 -4.29 -14.84 8.25
C GLY A 68 -4.90 -13.89 7.22
N ASP A 69 -4.20 -12.82 6.82
CA ASP A 69 -4.69 -11.93 5.75
C ASP A 69 -4.78 -12.68 4.41
N GLY A 70 -3.80 -13.53 4.11
CA GLY A 70 -3.84 -14.42 2.93
C GLY A 70 -4.97 -15.43 2.97
N GLN A 71 -5.22 -16.04 4.15
CA GLN A 71 -6.35 -16.96 4.33
C GLN A 71 -7.70 -16.26 4.17
N THR A 72 -7.83 -15.04 4.72
CA THR A 72 -9.04 -14.21 4.58
C THR A 72 -9.34 -13.90 3.11
N ILE A 73 -8.31 -13.56 2.33
CA ILE A 73 -8.44 -13.33 0.88
C ILE A 73 -8.83 -14.62 0.15
N MET A 74 -8.21 -15.75 0.49
CA MET A 74 -8.58 -17.05 -0.07
C MET A 74 -10.04 -17.40 0.20
N ASP A 75 -10.52 -17.19 1.42
CA ASP A 75 -11.90 -17.48 1.81
C ASP A 75 -12.88 -16.55 1.10
N TYR A 76 -12.52 -15.28 0.93
CA TYR A 76 -13.28 -14.34 0.10
C TYR A 76 -13.38 -14.82 -1.35
N PHE A 77 -12.29 -15.23 -1.99
CA PHE A 77 -12.32 -15.69 -3.37
C PHE A 77 -13.07 -17.01 -3.56
N ARG A 78 -12.96 -17.94 -2.61
CA ARG A 78 -13.77 -19.17 -2.61
C ARG A 78 -15.27 -18.84 -2.53
N LYS A 79 -15.63 -17.88 -1.68
CA LYS A 79 -17.02 -17.40 -1.59
C LYS A 79 -17.46 -16.73 -2.89
N ALA A 80 -16.65 -15.82 -3.44
CA ALA A 80 -16.94 -15.14 -4.71
C ALA A 80 -17.15 -16.15 -5.85
N GLN A 81 -16.34 -17.21 -5.92
CA GLN A 81 -16.49 -18.28 -6.90
C GLN A 81 -17.71 -19.18 -6.67
N THR A 82 -18.16 -19.31 -5.42
CA THR A 82 -19.41 -20.02 -5.10
C THR A 82 -20.63 -19.21 -5.55
N GLU A 83 -20.59 -17.89 -5.40
CA GLU A 83 -21.67 -16.97 -5.79
C GLU A 83 -21.69 -16.70 -7.30
N ASP A 84 -20.52 -16.63 -7.94
CA ASP A 84 -20.34 -16.51 -9.38
C ASP A 84 -19.39 -17.62 -9.88
N PRO A 85 -19.91 -18.73 -10.43
CA PRO A 85 -19.07 -19.81 -10.97
C PRO A 85 -18.15 -19.39 -12.12
N SER A 86 -18.38 -18.23 -12.73
CA SER A 86 -17.51 -17.67 -13.78
C SER A 86 -16.37 -16.83 -13.21
N PHE A 87 -16.37 -16.55 -11.90
CA PHE A 87 -15.29 -15.85 -11.22
C PHE A 87 -14.00 -16.69 -11.26
N VAL A 88 -12.91 -16.06 -11.69
CA VAL A 88 -11.58 -16.66 -11.75
C VAL A 88 -10.61 -15.87 -10.88
N TYR A 89 -9.68 -16.56 -10.23
CA TYR A 89 -8.62 -15.93 -9.46
C TYR A 89 -7.34 -16.76 -9.45
N SER A 90 -6.22 -16.10 -9.16
CA SER A 90 -4.93 -16.69 -8.89
C SER A 90 -4.29 -15.94 -7.74
N LEU A 91 -3.75 -16.68 -6.77
CA LEU A 91 -3.12 -16.13 -5.58
C LEU A 91 -1.75 -16.79 -5.39
N GLN A 92 -0.73 -15.96 -5.20
CA GLN A 92 0.61 -16.40 -4.88
C GLN A 92 0.96 -15.96 -3.46
N LEU A 93 1.25 -16.94 -2.60
CA LEU A 93 1.73 -16.72 -1.24
C LEU A 93 3.26 -16.93 -1.18
N ASP A 94 3.92 -16.29 -0.21
CA ASP A 94 5.30 -16.60 0.17
C ASP A 94 5.38 -17.76 1.20
N ASP A 95 6.59 -18.08 1.64
CA ASP A 95 6.86 -19.17 2.60
C ASP A 95 6.22 -18.92 3.98
N ASP A 96 5.81 -17.69 4.27
CA ASP A 96 5.18 -17.27 5.53
C ASP A 96 3.66 -17.05 5.37
N ASP A 97 3.06 -17.52 4.27
CA ASP A 97 1.64 -17.39 3.90
C ASP A 97 1.17 -15.93 3.63
N PHE A 98 2.08 -14.99 3.36
CA PHE A 98 1.72 -13.64 2.96
C PHE A 98 1.43 -13.54 1.46
N VAL A 99 0.43 -12.74 1.10
CA VAL A 99 0.08 -12.51 -0.30
C VAL A 99 1.18 -11.70 -1.00
N MET A 100 1.81 -12.31 -1.99
CA MET A 100 2.77 -11.63 -2.87
C MET A 100 2.08 -11.05 -4.10
N ASN A 101 1.31 -11.88 -4.81
CA ASN A 101 0.65 -11.50 -6.06
C ASN A 101 -0.78 -12.05 -6.08
N MET A 102 -1.67 -11.29 -6.70
CA MET A 102 -3.08 -11.62 -6.79
C MET A 102 -3.65 -11.17 -8.13
N PHE A 103 -4.43 -12.04 -8.75
CA PHE A 103 -5.20 -11.75 -9.95
C PHE A 103 -6.63 -12.27 -9.76
N TRP A 104 -7.62 -11.53 -10.24
CA TRP A 104 -9.00 -11.98 -10.26
C TRP A 104 -9.78 -11.29 -11.38
N ALA A 105 -10.83 -11.94 -11.85
CA ALA A 105 -11.84 -11.34 -12.72
C ALA A 105 -13.21 -11.95 -12.41
N ASP A 106 -14.21 -11.09 -12.21
CA ASP A 106 -15.59 -11.54 -12.10
C ASP A 106 -16.15 -11.96 -13.46
N GLY A 107 -17.20 -12.77 -13.45
CA GLY A 107 -17.83 -13.30 -14.66
C GLY A 107 -18.32 -12.20 -15.59
N ARG A 108 -18.81 -11.09 -15.01
CA ARG A 108 -19.27 -9.93 -15.77
C ARG A 108 -18.13 -9.29 -16.56
N SER A 109 -17.00 -9.06 -15.91
CA SER A 109 -15.79 -8.49 -16.53
C SER A 109 -15.27 -9.38 -17.65
N ILE A 110 -15.31 -10.71 -17.48
CA ILE A 110 -14.95 -11.67 -18.54
C ILE A 110 -15.90 -11.56 -19.73
N ILE A 111 -17.21 -11.44 -19.49
CA ILE A 111 -18.22 -11.29 -20.55
C ILE A 111 -18.05 -9.95 -21.26
N ASP A 112 -17.91 -8.86 -20.51
CA ASP A 112 -17.74 -7.51 -21.04
C ASP A 112 -16.47 -7.45 -21.91
N TYR A 113 -15.36 -8.05 -21.47
CA TYR A 113 -14.14 -8.15 -22.28
C TYR A 113 -14.36 -8.91 -23.61
N LYS A 114 -15.19 -9.97 -23.63
CA LYS A 114 -15.52 -10.68 -24.88
C LYS A 114 -16.28 -9.81 -25.88
N TYR A 115 -17.11 -8.88 -25.40
CA TYR A 115 -17.92 -8.01 -26.28
C TYR A 115 -17.19 -6.73 -26.68
N PHE A 116 -16.50 -6.09 -25.74
CA PHE A 116 -15.91 -4.76 -25.92
C PHE A 116 -14.40 -4.80 -26.21
N GLY A 117 -13.74 -5.94 -25.97
CA GLY A 117 -12.30 -6.08 -26.09
C GLY A 117 -11.56 -5.37 -24.96
N ASP A 118 -10.42 -4.77 -25.30
CA ASP A 118 -9.56 -4.10 -24.33
C ASP A 118 -10.26 -2.92 -23.64
N VAL A 119 -10.32 -2.97 -22.31
CA VAL A 119 -10.87 -1.89 -21.48
C VAL A 119 -9.73 -1.10 -20.86
N ILE A 120 -9.67 0.22 -21.13
CA ILE A 120 -8.79 1.14 -20.42
C ILE A 120 -9.55 1.70 -19.22
N CYS A 121 -9.23 1.21 -18.02
CA CYS A 121 -9.74 1.79 -16.79
C CYS A 121 -8.82 2.92 -16.32
N PHE A 122 -9.36 4.13 -16.23
CA PHE A 122 -8.66 5.24 -15.57
C PHE A 122 -9.08 5.28 -14.12
N ASP A 123 -8.23 4.74 -13.25
CA ASP A 123 -8.37 4.98 -11.83
C ASP A 123 -8.02 6.45 -11.53
N THR A 124 -9.05 7.29 -11.33
CA THR A 124 -8.87 8.70 -10.96
C THR A 124 -8.39 8.87 -9.52
N THR A 125 -8.29 7.79 -8.74
CA THR A 125 -7.66 7.79 -7.41
C THR A 125 -6.16 7.52 -7.48
N TYR A 126 -5.68 6.97 -8.61
CA TYR A 126 -4.27 6.83 -8.89
C TYR A 126 -3.66 8.22 -9.13
N ARG A 127 -2.91 8.71 -8.13
CA ARG A 127 -2.24 10.03 -7.98
C ARG A 127 -2.94 11.10 -7.14
N THR A 128 -4.14 10.90 -6.60
CA THR A 128 -4.58 11.69 -5.42
C THR A 128 -3.98 11.14 -4.13
N ASN A 129 -3.66 9.84 -4.12
CA ASN A 129 -2.71 9.24 -3.19
C ASN A 129 -1.37 9.02 -3.92
N GLU A 130 -0.34 9.80 -3.58
CA GLU A 130 1.02 9.63 -4.11
C GLU A 130 1.64 8.32 -3.58
N TYR A 131 1.21 7.18 -4.13
CA TYR A 131 1.90 5.90 -4.07
C TYR A 131 3.11 5.85 -5.02
N GLY A 132 3.86 6.94 -5.09
CA GLY A 132 5.18 7.03 -5.72
C GLY A 132 6.04 7.90 -4.83
#